data_AF-A0AAU7CQM5-F1
#
_entry.id   AF-A0AAU7CQM5-F1
#
_cell.length_a   1.000
_cell.length_b   1.000
_cell.length_c   1.000
_cell.angle_alpha   90.00
_cell.angle_beta   90.00
_cell.angle_gamma   90.00
#
_symmetry.space_group_name_H-M   'P 1'
#
loop_
_entity.id
_entity.type
_entity.pdbx_description
1 polymer ?
#
loop_
_entity_poly.entity_id
_entity_poly.type
_entity_poly.pdbx_seq_one_letter_code
_entity_poly.pdbx_strand_id
1 'polypeptide(L)'
;MNLLERTRRLLQGLTPASPPKVQYYSVACPEGHRLRGERTEGYQALRCPTCGEGIFVLPRSPLPEPITTETAREAQVTAAVVDTEREDEPVRLSDPISAPQIEPTDVDGEIEWVEGEPSGEVPDSAQNSDFFESLSVTEQAGQGQDVDERRPARSKPTAGTPKNRRAGGSPHAPQPNREPPRIAVAPRESVLDWARRCRNPLIFLAVATIVAATVGFRVWRSKFQDLPRVVEIAREQGLAALDAGDFDTAHQLLSEGKRAVDALGGAVEGAAEVRHGAEEAAIFTTLVPEPLEQILVEASADTEEWSSRFATFYKGRSLFLDCTVRAVPDATGSGSYELDYRIVPNGEGTRPDLRKGRIDLTGFRLFELTQPKVGDHVQFGARLASFTYDRTAKEWLVGLEPESGVFLTHPLALEAIGRPAPEEASGEALQ
;
A
#
# COMPACT_ATOMS: atom_id res chain seq x y z
N MET A 1 15.85 18.49 25.75
CA MET A 1 15.03 18.90 24.60
C MET A 1 14.14 20.04 25.03
N ASN A 2 14.24 21.22 24.38
CA ASN A 2 13.68 22.48 24.88
C ASN A 2 12.19 22.61 24.56
N LEU A 3 11.36 22.78 25.59
CA LEU A 3 9.91 23.04 25.48
C LEU A 3 9.57 24.25 24.60
N LEU A 4 10.48 25.23 24.55
CA LEU A 4 10.35 26.43 23.71
C LEU A 4 10.36 26.14 22.19
N GLU A 5 11.09 25.12 21.73
CA GLU A 5 11.09 24.74 20.31
C GLU A 5 9.80 24.04 19.90
N ARG A 6 9.18 23.29 20.83
CA ARG A 6 7.88 22.65 20.60
C ARG A 6 6.75 23.67 20.48
N THR A 7 6.74 24.70 21.33
CA THR A 7 5.76 25.80 21.23
C THR A 7 5.96 26.62 19.96
N ARG A 8 7.20 26.81 19.49
CA ARG A 8 7.47 27.56 18.26
C ARG A 8 6.98 26.81 17.00
N ARG A 9 7.08 25.48 16.98
CA ARG A 9 6.51 24.64 15.91
C ARG A 9 4.98 24.64 15.90
N LEU A 10 4.33 24.65 17.07
CA LEU A 10 2.87 24.73 17.15
C LEU A 10 2.32 26.10 16.69
N LEU A 11 3.06 27.18 16.93
CA LEU A 11 2.64 28.53 16.51
C LEU A 11 2.90 28.82 15.03
N GLN A 12 3.86 28.13 14.38
CA GLN A 12 4.11 28.27 12.93
C GLN A 12 2.96 27.77 12.05
N GLY A 13 2.06 26.94 12.58
CA GLY A 13 0.85 26.49 11.87
C GLY A 13 -0.32 27.49 11.86
N LEU A 14 -0.25 28.57 12.65
CA LEU A 14 -1.36 29.53 12.81
C LEU A 14 -1.17 30.85 12.03
N THR A 15 -0.04 31.03 11.36
CA THR A 15 0.10 32.14 10.41
C THR A 15 -0.80 31.87 9.20
N PRO A 16 -1.76 32.76 8.87
CA PRO A 16 -2.59 32.60 7.68
C PRO A 16 -1.66 32.47 6.47
N ALA A 17 -1.87 31.39 5.70
CA ALA A 17 -1.09 31.15 4.50
C ALA A 17 -1.13 32.40 3.61
N SER A 18 0.05 32.82 3.12
CA SER A 18 0.11 33.90 2.14
C SER A 18 -0.86 33.59 1.00
N PRO A 19 -1.65 34.56 0.52
CA PRO A 19 -2.64 34.31 -0.52
C PRO A 19 -1.97 33.57 -1.70
N PRO A 20 -2.60 32.52 -2.24
CA PRO A 20 -2.00 31.67 -3.26
C PRO A 20 -1.61 32.51 -4.48
N LYS A 21 -0.33 32.51 -4.86
CA LYS A 21 0.14 33.19 -6.09
C LYS A 21 -0.53 32.59 -7.33
N VAL A 22 -1.18 33.37 -8.19
CA VAL A 22 -1.88 32.83 -9.36
C VAL A 22 -0.91 32.06 -10.28
N GLN A 23 -1.25 30.80 -10.63
CA GLN A 23 -0.49 29.97 -11.58
C GLN A 23 -1.21 29.95 -12.92
N TYR A 24 -0.51 30.33 -14.00
CA TYR A 24 -1.05 30.28 -15.36
C TYR A 24 -0.68 28.96 -16.05
N TYR A 25 -1.54 28.47 -16.94
CA TYR A 25 -1.23 27.34 -17.82
C TYR A 25 -1.13 27.80 -19.28
N SER A 26 -0.35 27.07 -20.08
CA SER A 26 -0.39 27.12 -21.55
C SER A 26 -0.34 25.69 -22.08
N VAL A 27 -1.44 25.22 -22.66
CA VAL A 27 -1.58 23.84 -23.16
C VAL A 27 -2.01 23.90 -24.63
N ALA A 28 -1.46 23.01 -25.46
CA ALA A 28 -1.87 22.85 -26.84
C ALA A 28 -2.95 21.76 -26.94
N CYS A 29 -3.99 22.00 -27.74
CA CYS A 29 -4.95 20.95 -28.11
C CYS A 29 -4.31 19.98 -29.14
N PRO A 30 -4.95 18.82 -29.42
CA PRO A 30 -4.46 17.86 -30.42
C PRO A 30 -4.27 18.47 -31.83
N GLU A 31 -5.11 19.44 -32.17
CA GLU A 31 -5.04 20.21 -33.44
C GLU A 31 -3.99 21.34 -33.42
N GLY A 32 -3.21 21.48 -32.35
CA GLY A 32 -2.12 22.45 -32.23
C GLY A 32 -2.51 23.86 -31.74
N HIS A 33 -3.79 24.15 -31.49
CA HIS A 33 -4.21 25.44 -30.92
C HIS A 33 -3.76 25.59 -29.46
N ARG A 34 -3.17 26.73 -29.09
CA ARG A 34 -2.73 27.00 -27.72
C ARG A 34 -3.78 27.73 -26.91
N LEU A 35 -4.18 27.16 -25.77
CA LEU A 35 -5.01 27.83 -24.77
C LEU A 35 -4.15 28.33 -23.62
N ARG A 36 -4.55 29.46 -23.04
CA ARG A 36 -3.92 30.07 -21.85
C ARG A 36 -5.01 30.47 -20.86
N GLY A 37 -4.74 30.28 -19.57
CA GLY A 37 -5.67 30.63 -18.50
C GLY A 37 -5.03 30.45 -17.11
N GLU A 38 -5.85 30.58 -16.06
CA GLU A 38 -5.45 30.42 -14.67
C GLU A 38 -5.79 29.01 -14.18
N ARG A 39 -4.86 28.35 -13.48
CA ARG A 39 -5.11 27.05 -12.85
C ARG A 39 -5.92 27.21 -11.57
N THR A 40 -6.92 26.36 -11.41
CA THR A 40 -7.73 26.23 -10.19
C THR A 40 -7.14 25.19 -9.25
N GLU A 41 -7.68 25.11 -8.03
CA GLU A 41 -7.34 24.06 -7.06
C GLU A 41 -7.77 22.67 -7.55
N GLY A 42 -8.89 22.59 -8.29
CA GLY A 42 -9.34 21.38 -8.99
C GLY A 42 -8.84 21.29 -10.44
N TYR A 43 -9.02 20.12 -11.05
CA TYR A 43 -8.81 19.93 -12.49
C TYR A 43 -9.80 20.77 -13.30
N GLN A 44 -9.42 21.17 -14.52
CA GLN A 44 -10.31 21.85 -15.45
C GLN A 44 -10.44 21.02 -16.73
N ALA A 45 -11.68 20.69 -17.10
CA ALA A 45 -12.01 20.15 -18.41
C ALA A 45 -12.55 21.28 -19.29
N LEU A 46 -11.73 21.74 -20.23
CA LEU A 46 -12.06 22.84 -21.13
C LEU A 46 -12.28 22.30 -22.55
N ARG A 47 -13.05 23.02 -23.36
CA ARG A 47 -13.14 22.77 -24.80
C ARG A 47 -12.32 23.82 -25.54
N CYS A 48 -11.58 23.41 -26.56
CA CYS A 48 -10.91 24.36 -27.43
C CYS A 48 -11.95 25.27 -28.11
N PRO A 49 -11.83 26.62 -28.02
CA PRO A 49 -12.79 27.51 -28.68
C PRO A 49 -12.70 27.47 -30.20
N THR A 50 -11.62 26.91 -30.77
CA THR A 50 -11.40 26.83 -32.21
C THR A 50 -11.90 25.51 -32.80
N CYS A 51 -11.51 24.35 -32.23
CA CYS A 51 -11.88 23.04 -32.78
C CYS A 51 -12.90 22.25 -31.94
N GLY A 52 -13.25 22.70 -30.72
CA GLY A 52 -14.22 22.01 -29.84
C GLY A 52 -13.68 20.81 -29.06
N GLU A 53 -12.44 20.39 -29.34
CA GLU A 53 -11.79 19.23 -28.72
C GLU A 53 -11.59 19.40 -27.21
N GLY A 54 -11.68 18.29 -26.47
CA GLY A 54 -11.52 18.28 -25.01
C GLY A 54 -10.06 18.47 -24.60
N ILE A 55 -9.83 19.35 -23.62
CA ILE A 55 -8.50 19.62 -23.05
C ILE A 55 -8.58 19.50 -21.54
N PHE A 56 -7.69 18.68 -20.99
CA PHE A 56 -7.57 18.49 -19.55
C PHE A 56 -6.41 19.34 -19.01
N VAL A 57 -6.70 20.22 -18.06
CA VAL A 57 -5.70 21.04 -17.36
C VAL A 57 -5.56 20.52 -15.94
N LEU A 58 -4.34 20.13 -15.58
CA LEU A 58 -4.00 19.67 -14.23
C LEU A 58 -4.24 20.76 -13.18
N PRO A 59 -4.62 20.38 -11.95
CA PRO A 59 -4.76 21.30 -10.84
C PRO A 59 -3.44 22.03 -10.56
N ARG A 60 -3.54 23.09 -9.77
CA ARG A 60 -2.40 23.81 -9.24
C ARG A 60 -1.46 22.86 -8.46
N SER A 61 -0.15 22.93 -8.71
CA SER A 61 0.81 22.14 -7.94
C SER A 61 0.90 22.68 -6.50
N PRO A 62 0.82 21.81 -5.47
CA PRO A 62 1.01 22.22 -4.07
C PRO A 62 2.49 22.50 -3.74
N LEU A 63 3.41 22.12 -4.63
CA LEU A 63 4.83 22.37 -4.45
C LEU A 63 5.14 23.85 -4.72
N PRO A 64 6.04 24.47 -3.93
CA PRO A 64 6.46 25.85 -4.17
C PRO A 64 7.07 25.94 -5.58
N GLU A 65 6.76 27.04 -6.29
CA GLU A 65 7.38 27.29 -7.59
C GLU A 65 8.90 27.24 -7.44
N PRO A 66 9.61 26.43 -8.24
CA PRO A 66 11.06 26.43 -8.20
C PRO A 66 11.52 27.86 -8.47
N ILE A 67 12.39 28.37 -7.60
CA ILE A 67 12.94 29.72 -7.72
C ILE A 67 13.64 29.75 -9.08
N THR A 68 13.03 30.42 -10.06
CA THR A 68 13.64 30.64 -11.36
C THR A 68 14.83 31.56 -11.12
N THR A 69 16.00 30.97 -10.93
CA THR A 69 17.26 31.70 -10.91
C THR A 69 17.37 32.43 -12.24
N GLU A 70 17.44 33.76 -12.21
CA GLU A 70 17.48 34.63 -13.40
C GLU A 70 18.57 34.22 -14.41
N THR A 71 19.63 33.55 -13.95
CA THR A 71 20.69 32.94 -14.76
C THR A 71 20.22 31.90 -15.77
N ALA A 72 19.10 31.19 -15.52
CA ALA A 72 18.57 30.19 -16.46
C ALA A 72 17.89 30.83 -17.68
N ARG A 73 17.36 32.06 -17.53
CA ARG A 73 16.68 32.78 -18.61
C ARG A 73 17.67 33.33 -19.64
N GLU A 74 18.87 33.70 -19.20
CA GLU A 74 19.97 34.10 -20.08
C GLU A 74 20.49 32.91 -20.90
N ALA A 75 20.63 31.74 -20.27
CA ALA A 75 21.08 30.51 -20.93
C ALA A 75 20.11 30.01 -22.03
N GLN A 76 18.78 30.08 -21.80
CA GLN A 76 17.79 29.67 -22.80
C GLN A 76 17.69 30.62 -23.99
N VAL A 77 17.94 31.92 -23.82
CA VAL A 77 17.97 32.87 -24.95
C VAL A 77 19.22 32.65 -25.82
N THR A 78 20.36 32.27 -25.23
CA THR A 78 21.54 31.85 -26.02
C THR A 78 21.36 30.51 -26.73
N ALA A 79 20.61 29.56 -26.16
CA ALA A 79 20.38 28.26 -26.80
C ALA A 79 19.42 28.34 -28.01
N ALA A 80 18.45 29.28 -27.99
CA ALA A 80 17.49 29.45 -29.09
C ALA A 80 18.06 30.14 -30.33
N VAL A 81 19.29 30.66 -30.29
CA VAL A 81 19.95 31.33 -31.43
C VAL A 81 20.95 30.40 -32.16
N VAL A 82 21.26 29.22 -31.59
CA VAL A 82 22.31 28.32 -32.12
C VAL A 82 21.78 27.15 -32.94
N ASP A 83 20.47 26.96 -33.06
CA ASP A 83 19.90 25.76 -33.69
C ASP A 83 18.90 26.07 -34.83
N THR A 84 19.22 27.08 -35.65
CA THR A 84 18.47 27.39 -36.88
C THR A 84 19.19 26.90 -38.15
N GLU A 85 20.35 26.24 -38.04
CA GLU A 85 21.11 25.71 -39.19
C GLU A 85 21.04 24.17 -39.32
N ARG A 86 20.22 23.50 -38.50
CA ARG A 86 19.98 22.06 -38.60
C ARG A 86 18.59 21.74 -39.15
N GLU A 87 18.17 22.51 -40.14
CA GLU A 87 17.08 22.13 -41.04
C GLU A 87 17.60 21.12 -42.08
N ASP A 88 16.85 20.02 -42.21
CA ASP A 88 16.72 19.17 -43.39
C ASP A 88 17.93 18.35 -43.86
N GLU A 89 18.25 17.29 -43.11
CA GLU A 89 18.57 16.03 -43.78
C GLU A 89 17.34 15.10 -43.68
N PRO A 90 16.62 14.82 -44.80
CA PRO A 90 15.43 14.01 -44.76
C PRO A 90 15.77 12.62 -44.22
N VAL A 91 15.11 12.24 -43.13
CA VAL A 91 15.18 10.90 -42.55
C VAL A 91 14.86 9.92 -43.66
N ARG A 92 15.86 9.16 -44.11
CA ARG A 92 15.64 8.07 -45.05
C ARG A 92 14.82 7.00 -44.34
N LEU A 93 13.51 6.99 -44.61
CA LEU A 93 12.67 5.84 -44.33
C LEU A 93 13.33 4.64 -45.00
N SER A 94 13.87 3.75 -44.17
CA SER A 94 14.26 2.43 -44.63
C SER A 94 12.98 1.68 -44.99
N ASP A 95 12.97 1.10 -46.19
CA ASP A 95 11.82 0.41 -46.74
C ASP A 95 11.22 -0.59 -45.73
N PRO A 96 9.88 -0.73 -45.69
CA PRO A 96 9.22 -1.65 -44.78
C PRO A 96 9.79 -3.05 -44.96
N ILE A 97 10.21 -3.66 -43.86
CA ILE A 97 10.57 -5.07 -43.77
C ILE A 97 9.45 -5.85 -44.45
N SER A 98 9.77 -6.52 -45.55
CA SER A 98 8.84 -7.38 -46.27
C SER A 98 8.42 -8.50 -45.33
N ALA A 99 7.21 -8.38 -44.77
CA ALA A 99 6.58 -9.49 -44.07
C ALA A 99 6.49 -10.66 -45.06
N PRO A 100 6.80 -11.90 -44.64
CA PRO A 100 6.61 -13.07 -45.48
C PRO A 100 5.16 -13.11 -45.94
N GLN A 101 4.96 -13.22 -47.25
CA GLN A 101 3.65 -13.43 -47.85
C GLN A 101 3.08 -14.73 -47.28
N ILE A 102 2.13 -14.61 -46.36
CA ILE A 102 1.25 -15.69 -45.98
C ILE A 102 0.31 -15.85 -47.17
N GLU A 103 0.50 -16.92 -47.95
CA GLU A 103 -0.46 -17.30 -48.98
C GLU A 103 -1.82 -17.49 -48.30
N PRO A 104 -2.87 -16.80 -48.76
CA PRO A 104 -4.22 -17.06 -48.30
C PRO A 104 -4.59 -18.47 -48.79
N THR A 105 -4.49 -19.45 -47.90
CA THR A 105 -5.24 -20.69 -48.10
C THR A 105 -6.71 -20.31 -48.09
N ASP A 106 -7.37 -20.48 -49.23
CA ASP A 106 -8.82 -20.47 -49.40
C ASP A 106 -9.44 -21.49 -48.44
N VAL A 107 -9.70 -21.07 -47.21
CA VAL A 107 -10.59 -21.77 -46.29
C VAL A 107 -11.94 -21.13 -46.47
N ASP A 108 -12.73 -21.76 -47.33
CA ASP A 108 -14.14 -21.49 -47.63
C ASP A 108 -15.01 -21.87 -46.41
N GLY A 109 -14.71 -21.23 -45.27
CA GLY A 109 -15.46 -21.37 -44.04
C GLY A 109 -16.53 -20.30 -44.01
N GLU A 110 -17.74 -20.67 -44.42
CA GLU A 110 -18.95 -19.90 -44.12
C GLU A 110 -19.01 -19.64 -42.61
N ILE A 111 -18.71 -18.41 -42.20
CA ILE A 111 -18.95 -17.95 -40.84
C ILE A 111 -20.46 -17.78 -40.72
N GLU A 112 -21.12 -18.81 -40.20
CA GLU A 112 -22.52 -18.80 -39.81
C GLU A 112 -22.68 -17.78 -38.68
N TRP A 113 -23.14 -16.58 -39.03
CA TRP A 113 -23.59 -15.58 -38.07
C TRP A 113 -24.87 -16.11 -37.43
N VAL A 114 -24.73 -16.82 -36.32
CA VAL A 114 -25.87 -17.20 -35.49
C VAL A 114 -26.41 -15.91 -34.87
N GLU A 115 -27.46 -15.35 -35.50
CA GLU A 115 -28.34 -14.36 -34.89
C GLU A 115 -29.04 -15.02 -33.70
N GLY A 116 -28.39 -14.95 -32.53
CA GLY A 116 -29.02 -15.30 -31.27
C GLY A 116 -30.11 -14.29 -30.96
N GLU A 117 -31.37 -14.69 -31.10
CA GLU A 117 -32.52 -13.95 -30.59
C GLU A 117 -32.35 -13.72 -29.06
N PRO A 118 -32.33 -12.46 -28.58
CA PRO A 118 -32.31 -12.19 -27.15
C PRO A 118 -33.69 -12.53 -26.57
N SER A 119 -33.82 -13.74 -26.05
CA SER A 119 -34.92 -14.13 -25.19
C SER A 119 -34.56 -13.82 -23.74
N GLY A 120 -35.43 -13.05 -23.06
CA GLY A 120 -35.45 -12.98 -21.60
C GLY A 120 -35.30 -11.58 -21.00
N GLU A 121 -36.44 -10.89 -20.90
CA GLU A 121 -36.87 -10.06 -19.76
C GLU A 121 -35.78 -9.47 -18.84
N VAL A 122 -35.40 -8.21 -19.09
CA VAL A 122 -34.75 -7.35 -18.10
C VAL A 122 -35.86 -6.75 -17.21
N PRO A 123 -35.84 -6.97 -15.89
CA PRO A 123 -36.74 -6.25 -15.00
C PRO A 123 -36.29 -4.78 -14.87
N ASP A 124 -37.26 -3.88 -15.03
CA ASP A 124 -37.17 -2.44 -14.75
C ASP A 124 -36.50 -2.18 -13.38
N SER A 125 -35.22 -1.82 -13.40
CA SER A 125 -34.57 -1.14 -12.27
C SER A 125 -34.50 0.34 -12.56
N ALA A 126 -35.44 1.04 -11.95
CA ALA A 126 -35.56 2.48 -11.94
C ALA A 126 -34.29 3.14 -11.38
N GLN A 127 -33.74 4.05 -12.18
CA GLN A 127 -33.27 5.38 -11.79
C GLN A 127 -32.80 5.55 -10.33
N ASN A 128 -31.48 5.52 -10.13
CA ASN A 128 -30.81 6.30 -9.08
C ASN A 128 -29.35 6.56 -9.48
N SER A 129 -29.16 7.37 -10.52
CA SER A 129 -27.85 7.90 -10.90
C SER A 129 -27.79 9.39 -10.53
N ASP A 130 -27.61 9.69 -9.24
CA ASP A 130 -27.37 11.05 -8.72
C ASP A 130 -26.64 11.04 -7.35
N PHE A 131 -25.80 10.04 -7.06
CA PHE A 131 -25.14 9.93 -5.74
C PHE A 131 -23.59 9.93 -5.76
N PHE A 132 -22.95 9.96 -6.93
CA PHE A 132 -21.49 9.90 -7.05
C PHE A 132 -20.83 11.28 -7.20
N GLU A 133 -21.16 12.21 -6.30
CA GLU A 133 -20.50 13.52 -6.24
C GLU A 133 -20.33 13.99 -4.79
N SER A 134 -19.58 13.24 -3.97
CA SER A 134 -18.93 13.76 -2.73
C SER A 134 -18.17 12.69 -1.95
N LEU A 135 -17.02 12.22 -2.46
CA LEU A 135 -15.97 11.70 -1.58
C LEU A 135 -14.64 12.38 -1.94
N SER A 136 -14.47 13.55 -1.32
CA SER A 136 -13.22 14.30 -1.29
C SER A 136 -12.16 13.51 -0.53
N VAL A 137 -11.08 13.19 -1.25
CA VAL A 137 -9.76 12.79 -0.76
C VAL A 137 -9.39 13.57 0.50
N THR A 138 -9.20 12.88 1.63
CA THR A 138 -8.54 13.45 2.80
C THR A 138 -7.37 12.56 3.21
N GLU A 139 -6.19 13.15 3.08
CA GLU A 139 -4.89 12.87 3.71
C GLU A 139 -4.78 11.65 4.64
N GLN A 140 -4.02 10.67 4.15
CA GLN A 140 -3.45 9.58 4.94
C GLN A 140 -2.16 10.08 5.62
N ALA A 141 -2.31 10.77 6.74
CA ALA A 141 -1.21 11.06 7.68
C ALA A 141 -1.07 9.90 8.67
N GLY A 142 0.18 9.47 8.87
CA GLY A 142 0.53 8.17 9.42
C GLY A 142 0.10 7.89 10.86
N GLN A 143 -0.14 6.61 11.11
CA GLN A 143 -0.16 6.04 12.45
C GLN A 143 0.91 4.96 12.51
N GLY A 144 2.03 5.31 13.15
CA GLY A 144 2.93 4.33 13.72
C GLY A 144 2.21 3.62 14.86
N GLN A 145 2.14 2.30 14.78
CA GLN A 145 1.74 1.46 15.90
C GLN A 145 2.84 1.51 16.97
N ASP A 146 2.50 2.07 18.13
CA ASP A 146 3.14 1.72 19.39
C ASP A 146 2.81 0.25 19.69
N VAL A 147 3.73 -0.64 19.34
CA VAL A 147 3.75 -2.00 19.86
C VAL A 147 4.49 -1.96 21.19
N ASP A 148 3.74 -2.22 22.25
CA ASP A 148 4.20 -2.33 23.63
C ASP A 148 5.14 -3.55 23.76
N GLU A 149 6.43 -3.32 23.50
CA GLU A 149 7.47 -4.34 23.51
C GLU A 149 7.81 -4.72 24.96
N ARG A 150 7.32 -5.90 25.36
CA ARG A 150 7.71 -6.60 26.59
C ARG A 150 9.23 -6.77 26.65
N ARG A 151 9.84 -5.88 27.42
CA ARG A 151 11.23 -5.86 27.89
C ARG A 151 11.68 -7.22 28.48
N PRO A 152 12.65 -7.95 27.86
CA PRO A 152 13.42 -8.96 28.57
C PRO A 152 14.56 -8.32 29.39
N ALA A 153 14.87 -8.97 30.51
CA ALA A 153 15.83 -8.51 31.51
C ALA A 153 17.24 -8.33 30.93
N ARG A 154 17.73 -7.08 31.00
CA ARG A 154 19.09 -6.71 30.60
C ARG A 154 20.09 -7.15 31.68
N SER A 155 20.96 -8.08 31.32
CA SER A 155 22.11 -8.52 32.09
C SER A 155 23.13 -7.38 32.27
N LYS A 156 23.70 -7.31 33.48
CA LYS A 156 24.72 -6.35 33.91
C LYS A 156 26.03 -6.55 33.10
N PRO A 157 26.62 -5.48 32.54
CA PRO A 157 28.00 -5.52 32.10
C PRO A 157 28.94 -5.24 33.29
N THR A 158 29.76 -6.23 33.61
CA THR A 158 30.90 -6.13 34.53
C THR A 158 32.12 -5.69 33.72
N ALA A 159 32.53 -4.43 33.87
CA ALA A 159 33.83 -3.90 33.43
C ALA A 159 34.01 -2.54 34.13
N GLY A 160 35.17 -2.12 34.63
CA GLY A 160 36.50 -2.66 34.60
C GLY A 160 37.37 -1.68 35.40
N THR A 161 38.48 -2.20 35.90
CA THR A 161 39.46 -1.56 36.77
C THR A 161 39.98 -0.21 36.22
N PRO A 162 40.00 0.89 36.99
CA PRO A 162 40.61 2.13 36.53
C PRO A 162 42.13 2.06 36.65
N LYS A 163 42.78 2.24 35.49
CA LYS A 163 44.22 2.27 35.32
C LYS A 163 44.77 3.62 35.81
N ASN A 164 45.62 3.50 36.82
CA ASN A 164 46.56 4.47 37.34
C ASN A 164 47.31 5.21 36.21
N ARG A 165 47.19 6.54 36.12
CA ARG A 165 48.17 7.35 35.38
C ARG A 165 48.43 8.68 36.10
N ARG A 166 49.69 8.77 36.53
CA ARG A 166 50.39 9.84 37.22
C ARG A 166 50.49 11.14 36.40
N ALA A 167 50.59 12.21 37.19
CA ALA A 167 51.53 13.34 37.09
C ALA A 167 51.48 14.23 35.84
N GLY A 168 51.04 15.46 36.08
CA GLY A 168 51.36 16.65 35.31
C GLY A 168 51.05 17.87 36.17
N GLY A 169 52.00 18.25 37.02
CA GLY A 169 51.89 19.44 37.86
C GLY A 169 51.89 20.72 37.00
N SER A 170 51.06 21.67 37.39
CA SER A 170 51.22 23.07 36.99
C SER A 170 50.91 24.00 38.16
N PRO A 171 51.60 25.15 38.27
CA PRO A 171 51.76 25.86 39.52
C PRO A 171 50.52 26.68 39.90
N HIS A 172 50.23 26.65 41.20
CA HIS A 172 49.27 27.49 41.88
C HIS A 172 49.53 28.98 41.60
N ALA A 173 48.57 29.65 40.96
CA ALA A 173 48.37 31.09 41.12
C ALA A 173 47.34 31.30 42.25
N PRO A 174 47.58 32.24 43.19
CA PRO A 174 46.67 32.49 44.30
C PRO A 174 45.40 33.16 43.77
N GLN A 175 44.29 32.41 43.75
CA GLN A 175 42.99 33.00 43.47
C GLN A 175 42.53 33.84 44.67
N PRO A 176 42.18 35.12 44.47
CA PRO A 176 41.64 35.96 45.53
C PRO A 176 40.29 35.41 45.98
N ASN A 177 40.12 35.40 47.30
CA ASN A 177 38.93 35.04 48.05
C ASN A 177 37.67 35.71 47.43
N ARG A 178 36.97 34.98 46.54
CA ARG A 178 35.70 35.39 45.98
C ARG A 178 34.61 34.91 46.92
N GLU A 179 34.08 35.83 47.72
CA GLU A 179 32.85 35.61 48.46
C GLU A 179 31.77 35.07 47.50
N PRO A 180 31.08 33.99 47.87
CA PRO A 180 30.03 33.43 47.04
C PRO A 180 28.96 34.51 46.84
N PRO A 181 28.56 34.83 45.59
CA PRO A 181 27.50 35.78 45.35
C PRO A 181 26.26 35.26 46.07
N ARG A 182 25.78 36.00 47.07
CA ARG A 182 24.48 35.79 47.70
C ARG A 182 23.43 35.99 46.61
N ILE A 183 23.03 34.90 45.97
CA ILE A 183 21.90 34.86 45.05
C ILE A 183 20.69 35.27 45.88
N ALA A 184 20.23 36.51 45.69
CA ALA A 184 18.98 36.98 46.25
C ALA A 184 17.88 36.07 45.70
N VAL A 185 17.43 35.12 46.52
CA VAL A 185 16.30 34.26 46.19
C VAL A 185 15.10 35.19 46.09
N ALA A 186 14.69 35.47 44.85
CA ALA A 186 13.50 36.27 44.59
C ALA A 186 12.34 35.66 45.40
N PRO A 187 11.55 36.49 46.10
CA PRO A 187 10.46 36.00 46.92
C PRO A 187 9.55 35.14 46.04
N ARG A 188 9.30 33.89 46.49
CA ARG A 188 8.41 32.96 45.79
C ARG A 188 7.03 33.60 45.75
N GLU A 189 6.67 34.16 44.59
CA GLU A 189 5.32 34.67 44.37
C GLU A 189 4.35 33.53 44.65
N SER A 190 3.36 33.81 45.52
CA SER A 190 2.39 32.79 45.89
C SER A 190 1.57 32.42 44.66
N VAL A 191 1.37 31.11 44.43
CA VAL A 191 0.59 30.60 43.29
C VAL A 191 -0.82 31.22 43.25
N LEU A 192 -1.34 31.63 44.41
CA LEU A 192 -2.61 32.32 44.56
C LEU A 192 -2.61 33.74 43.97
N ASP A 193 -1.52 34.49 44.11
CA ASP A 193 -1.43 35.86 43.57
C ASP A 193 -1.24 35.85 42.05
N TRP A 194 -0.49 34.87 41.55
CA TRP A 194 -0.36 34.61 40.12
C TRP A 194 -1.73 34.22 39.50
N ALA A 195 -2.47 33.33 40.15
CA ALA A 195 -3.80 32.92 39.69
C ALA A 195 -4.81 34.08 39.66
N ARG A 196 -4.74 35.02 40.61
CA ARG A 196 -5.58 36.23 40.60
C ARG A 196 -5.22 37.17 39.45
N ARG A 197 -3.92 37.37 39.18
CA ARG A 197 -3.45 38.22 38.08
C ARG A 197 -3.79 37.62 36.71
N CYS A 198 -3.84 36.29 36.60
CA CYS A 198 -4.19 35.57 35.38
C CYS A 198 -5.66 35.11 35.30
N ARG A 199 -6.59 35.69 36.09
CA ARG A 199 -7.99 35.21 36.14
C ARG A 199 -8.69 35.23 34.77
N ASN A 200 -8.61 36.34 34.03
CA ASN A 200 -9.25 36.45 32.71
C ASN A 200 -8.64 35.49 31.67
N PRO A 201 -7.31 35.40 31.49
CA PRO A 201 -6.76 34.44 30.53
C PRO A 201 -7.04 32.98 30.92
N LEU A 202 -7.14 32.65 32.22
CA LEU A 202 -7.56 31.33 32.66
C LEU A 202 -9.01 31.01 32.29
N ILE A 203 -9.93 31.99 32.42
CA ILE A 203 -11.32 31.82 31.97
C ILE A 203 -11.37 31.60 30.46
N PHE A 204 -10.65 32.39 29.66
CA PHE A 204 -10.60 32.20 28.21
C PHE A 204 -10.04 30.83 27.84
N LEU A 205 -8.98 30.37 28.50
CA LEU A 205 -8.38 29.06 28.25
C LEU A 205 -9.32 27.91 28.65
N ALA A 206 -10.05 28.04 29.76
CA ALA A 206 -11.06 27.07 30.17
C ALA A 206 -12.20 27.00 29.14
N VAL A 207 -12.73 28.15 28.70
CA VAL A 207 -13.77 28.19 27.66
C VAL A 207 -13.26 27.60 26.34
N ALA A 208 -12.04 27.96 25.91
CA ALA A 208 -11.44 27.42 24.70
C ALA A 208 -11.27 25.89 24.78
N THR A 209 -10.86 25.37 25.94
CA THR A 209 -10.72 23.92 26.16
C THR A 209 -12.08 23.22 26.10
N ILE A 210 -13.13 23.80 26.70
CA ILE A 210 -14.49 23.25 26.64
C ILE A 210 -15.02 23.26 25.20
N VAL A 211 -14.80 24.35 24.46
CA VAL A 211 -15.21 24.45 23.05
C VAL A 211 -14.46 23.41 22.20
N ALA A 212 -13.14 23.31 22.34
CA ALA A 212 -12.33 22.32 21.63
C ALA A 212 -12.75 20.88 21.96
N ALA A 213 -13.02 20.58 23.24
CA ALA A 213 -13.51 19.27 23.67
C ALA A 213 -14.90 18.96 23.09
N THR A 214 -15.79 19.96 23.03
CA THR A 214 -17.14 19.79 22.47
C THR A 214 -17.11 19.56 20.96
N VAL A 215 -16.30 20.33 20.22
CA VAL A 215 -16.11 20.14 18.77
C VAL A 215 -15.46 18.78 18.51
N GLY A 216 -14.41 18.43 19.25
CA GLY A 216 -13.74 17.13 19.13
C GLY A 216 -14.70 15.97 19.40
N PHE A 217 -15.52 16.06 20.45
CA PHE A 217 -16.54 15.06 20.76
C PHE A 217 -17.61 14.96 19.67
N ARG A 218 -18.04 16.08 19.08
CA ARG A 218 -19.02 16.07 17.99
C ARG A 218 -18.46 15.43 16.72
N VAL A 219 -17.23 15.77 16.34
CA VAL A 219 -16.55 15.17 15.17
C VAL A 219 -16.33 13.67 15.41
N TRP A 220 -15.86 13.29 16.60
CA TRP A 220 -15.71 11.89 16.98
C TRP A 220 -17.04 11.15 16.90
N ARG A 221 -18.11 11.69 17.49
CA ARG A 221 -19.44 11.09 17.43
C ARG A 221 -19.98 10.97 16.00
N SER A 222 -19.79 11.99 15.15
CA SER A 222 -20.20 11.95 13.75
C SER A 222 -19.50 10.81 13.02
N LYS A 223 -18.17 10.69 13.18
CA LYS A 223 -17.40 9.60 12.56
C LYS A 223 -17.93 8.23 12.97
N PHE A 224 -18.24 8.02 14.25
CA PHE A 224 -18.78 6.76 14.74
C PHE A 224 -20.21 6.46 14.27
N GLN A 225 -20.99 7.47 13.90
CA GLN A 225 -22.34 7.28 13.33
C GLN A 225 -22.30 6.79 11.89
N ASP A 226 -21.24 7.13 11.13
CA ASP A 226 -21.11 6.73 9.73
C ASP A 226 -20.50 5.33 9.56
N LEU A 227 -19.77 4.81 10.56
CA LEU A 227 -19.09 3.50 10.48
C LEU A 227 -20.03 2.33 10.12
N PRO A 228 -21.24 2.18 10.70
CA PRO A 228 -22.13 1.08 10.33
C PRO A 228 -22.52 1.10 8.85
N ARG A 229 -22.73 2.30 8.29
CA ARG A 229 -23.03 2.47 6.86
C ARG A 229 -21.85 2.07 5.98
N VAL A 230 -20.62 2.40 6.39
CA VAL A 230 -19.40 1.97 5.68
C VAL A 230 -19.28 0.44 5.69
N VAL A 231 -19.60 -0.22 6.80
CA VAL A 231 -19.62 -1.70 6.87
C VAL A 231 -20.67 -2.30 5.95
N GLU A 232 -21.87 -1.73 5.90
CA GLU A 232 -22.96 -2.17 5.01
C GLU A 232 -22.58 -2.03 3.53
N ILE A 233 -22.01 -0.87 3.13
CA ILE A 233 -21.50 -0.64 1.77
C ILE A 233 -20.40 -1.65 1.43
N ALA A 234 -19.44 -1.86 2.34
CA ALA A 234 -18.36 -2.81 2.12
C ALA A 234 -18.88 -4.24 1.99
N ARG A 235 -19.88 -4.64 2.78
CA ARG A 235 -20.50 -5.96 2.67
C ARG A 235 -21.22 -6.13 1.34
N GLU A 236 -22.11 -5.22 0.98
CA GLU A 236 -22.95 -5.38 -0.22
C GLU A 236 -22.17 -5.15 -1.51
N GLN A 237 -21.48 -4.01 -1.61
CA GLN A 237 -20.78 -3.62 -2.84
C GLN A 237 -19.38 -4.22 -2.91
N GLY A 238 -18.69 -4.33 -1.76
CA GLY A 238 -17.34 -4.89 -1.73
C GLY A 238 -17.30 -6.38 -2.01
N LEU A 239 -18.23 -7.17 -1.44
CA LEU A 239 -18.31 -8.61 -1.76
C LEU A 239 -18.81 -8.85 -3.18
N ALA A 240 -19.80 -8.09 -3.66
CA ALA A 240 -20.22 -8.17 -5.06
C ALA A 240 -19.09 -7.83 -6.03
N ALA A 241 -18.25 -6.84 -5.73
CA ALA A 241 -17.06 -6.52 -6.53
C ALA A 241 -16.00 -7.63 -6.46
N LEU A 242 -15.85 -8.31 -5.33
CA LEU A 242 -14.95 -9.45 -5.18
C LEU A 242 -15.41 -10.61 -6.08
N ASP A 243 -16.70 -10.92 -6.07
CA ASP A 243 -17.31 -11.96 -6.92
C ASP A 243 -17.24 -11.61 -8.42
N ALA A 244 -17.35 -10.33 -8.77
CA ALA A 244 -17.23 -9.85 -10.14
C ALA A 244 -15.78 -9.89 -10.68
N GLY A 245 -14.78 -10.15 -9.84
CA GLY A 245 -13.37 -10.10 -10.21
C GLY A 245 -12.76 -8.70 -10.22
N ASP A 246 -13.50 -7.68 -9.76
CA ASP A 246 -13.03 -6.29 -9.65
C ASP A 246 -12.20 -6.10 -8.37
N PHE A 247 -11.06 -6.81 -8.28
CA PHE A 247 -10.28 -6.96 -7.05
C PHE A 247 -9.78 -5.64 -6.45
N ASP A 248 -9.44 -4.64 -7.27
CA ASP A 248 -9.00 -3.34 -6.79
C ASP A 248 -10.13 -2.60 -6.05
N THR A 249 -11.33 -2.58 -6.64
CA THR A 249 -12.52 -1.97 -6.05
C THR A 249 -12.94 -2.73 -4.79
N ALA A 250 -12.96 -4.06 -4.86
CA ALA A 250 -13.24 -4.93 -3.72
C ALA A 250 -12.28 -4.66 -2.56
N HIS A 251 -10.98 -4.60 -2.82
CA HIS A 251 -9.97 -4.34 -1.80
C HIS A 251 -10.14 -2.94 -1.18
N GLN A 252 -10.43 -1.92 -2.00
CA GLN A 252 -10.68 -0.57 -1.49
C GLN A 252 -11.88 -0.55 -0.53
N LEU A 253 -13.04 -1.05 -0.96
CA LEU A 253 -14.27 -1.04 -0.17
C LEU A 253 -14.16 -1.92 1.08
N LEU A 254 -13.66 -3.16 0.92
CA LEU A 254 -13.55 -4.12 2.03
C LEU A 254 -12.46 -3.74 3.03
N SER A 255 -11.36 -3.11 2.61
CA SER A 255 -10.34 -2.62 3.55
C SER A 255 -10.84 -1.44 4.39
N GLU A 256 -11.66 -0.56 3.81
CA GLU A 256 -12.34 0.50 4.56
C GLU A 256 -13.39 -0.10 5.53
N GLY A 257 -14.19 -1.05 5.05
CA GLY A 257 -15.13 -1.83 5.85
C GLY A 257 -14.45 -2.53 7.03
N LYS A 258 -13.31 -3.20 6.81
CA LYS A 258 -12.52 -3.86 7.86
C LYS A 258 -12.10 -2.88 8.95
N ARG A 259 -11.59 -1.70 8.57
CA ARG A 259 -11.22 -0.65 9.54
C ARG A 259 -12.44 -0.16 10.32
N ALA A 260 -13.59 -0.01 9.68
CA ALA A 260 -14.83 0.36 10.34
C ALA A 260 -15.32 -0.72 11.32
N VAL A 261 -15.27 -2.00 10.93
CA VAL A 261 -15.57 -3.15 11.78
C VAL A 261 -14.66 -3.17 13.01
N ASP A 262 -13.35 -2.95 12.84
CA ASP A 262 -12.39 -2.95 13.94
C ASP A 262 -12.60 -1.74 14.87
N ALA A 263 -12.92 -0.57 14.33
CA ALA A 263 -13.27 0.62 15.10
C ALA A 263 -14.58 0.45 15.91
N LEU A 264 -15.53 -0.35 15.41
CA LEU A 264 -16.76 -0.73 16.11
C LEU A 264 -16.57 -1.92 17.07
N GLY A 265 -15.36 -2.45 17.21
CA GLY A 265 -15.06 -3.58 18.08
C GLY A 265 -15.65 -4.91 17.60
N GLY A 266 -15.98 -5.03 16.31
CA GLY A 266 -16.52 -6.26 15.72
C GLY A 266 -17.98 -6.56 16.06
N ALA A 267 -18.72 -5.63 16.69
CA ALA A 267 -20.11 -5.84 17.13
C ALA A 267 -21.16 -5.59 16.03
N VAL A 268 -20.78 -5.67 14.75
CA VAL A 268 -21.64 -5.40 13.60
C VAL A 268 -21.98 -6.70 12.88
N GLU A 269 -23.19 -6.80 12.37
CA GLU A 269 -23.59 -7.91 11.51
C GLU A 269 -22.70 -7.99 10.25
N GLY A 270 -22.31 -9.19 9.83
CA GLY A 270 -21.39 -9.38 8.69
C GLY A 270 -19.93 -8.98 8.96
N ALA A 271 -19.55 -8.65 10.21
CA ALA A 271 -18.18 -8.26 10.56
C ALA A 271 -17.11 -9.30 10.17
N ALA A 272 -17.44 -10.60 10.30
CA ALA A 272 -16.53 -11.68 9.93
C ALA A 272 -16.36 -11.77 8.41
N GLU A 273 -17.45 -11.69 7.66
CA GLU A 273 -17.47 -11.73 6.18
C GLU A 273 -16.66 -10.56 5.60
N VAL A 274 -16.88 -9.33 6.09
CA VAL A 274 -16.13 -8.16 5.62
C VAL A 274 -14.64 -8.27 5.92
N ARG A 275 -14.26 -8.79 7.10
CA ARG A 275 -12.84 -9.01 7.43
C ARG A 275 -12.21 -10.05 6.53
N HIS A 276 -12.91 -11.16 6.31
CA HIS A 276 -12.44 -12.25 5.48
C HIS A 276 -12.32 -11.84 4.02
N GLY A 277 -13.37 -11.23 3.45
CA GLY A 277 -13.35 -10.69 2.09
C GLY A 277 -12.26 -9.62 1.90
N ALA A 278 -12.01 -8.77 2.90
CA ALA A 278 -10.91 -7.80 2.82
C ALA A 278 -9.53 -8.47 2.74
N GLU A 279 -9.35 -9.59 3.43
CA GLU A 279 -8.13 -10.39 3.41
C GLU A 279 -7.99 -11.14 2.08
N GLU A 280 -9.06 -11.76 1.57
CA GLU A 280 -9.08 -12.39 0.25
C GLU A 280 -8.80 -11.37 -0.87
N ALA A 281 -9.49 -10.23 -0.89
CA ALA A 281 -9.25 -9.18 -1.88
C ALA A 281 -7.79 -8.65 -1.82
N ALA A 282 -7.19 -8.61 -0.63
CA ALA A 282 -5.78 -8.26 -0.48
C ALA A 282 -4.82 -9.31 -1.08
N ILE A 283 -5.20 -10.58 -1.10
CA ILE A 283 -4.46 -11.63 -1.81
C ILE A 283 -4.58 -11.40 -3.31
N PHE A 284 -5.80 -11.27 -3.85
CA PHE A 284 -6.04 -11.14 -5.29
C PHE A 284 -5.35 -9.91 -5.91
N THR A 285 -5.43 -8.74 -5.25
CA THR A 285 -4.79 -7.49 -5.72
C THR A 285 -3.26 -7.54 -5.73
N THR A 286 -2.66 -8.44 -4.94
CA THR A 286 -1.20 -8.54 -4.83
C THR A 286 -0.65 -9.84 -5.40
N LEU A 287 -1.43 -10.55 -6.22
CA LEU A 287 -1.00 -11.79 -6.85
C LEU A 287 0.32 -11.63 -7.62
N VAL A 288 1.19 -12.63 -7.48
CA VAL A 288 2.41 -12.72 -8.26
C VAL A 288 2.03 -12.98 -9.73
N PRO A 289 2.57 -12.22 -10.69
CA PRO A 289 2.23 -12.39 -12.11
C PRO A 289 2.75 -13.71 -12.71
N GLU A 290 3.76 -14.31 -12.09
CA GLU A 290 4.41 -15.53 -12.56
C GLU A 290 4.06 -16.73 -11.65
N PRO A 291 3.91 -17.94 -12.22
CA PRO A 291 3.69 -19.14 -11.44
C PRO A 291 4.94 -19.54 -10.64
N LEU A 292 4.75 -20.23 -9.50
CA LEU A 292 5.85 -20.63 -8.61
C LEU A 292 6.94 -21.44 -9.32
N GLU A 293 6.56 -22.23 -10.33
CA GLU A 293 7.47 -23.00 -11.18
C GLU A 293 8.43 -22.10 -11.95
N GLN A 294 7.94 -20.98 -12.48
CA GLN A 294 8.76 -20.02 -13.22
C GLN A 294 9.69 -19.25 -12.28
N ILE A 295 9.19 -18.83 -11.12
CA ILE A 295 9.98 -18.22 -10.04
C ILE A 295 11.12 -19.16 -9.62
N LEU A 296 10.84 -20.47 -9.52
CA LEU A 296 11.84 -21.49 -9.23
C LEU A 296 12.89 -21.65 -10.34
N VAL A 297 12.47 -21.60 -11.61
CA VAL A 297 13.40 -21.62 -12.75
C VAL A 297 14.34 -20.42 -12.68
N GLU A 298 13.80 -19.22 -12.45
CA GLU A 298 14.59 -17.99 -12.30
C GLU A 298 15.57 -18.10 -11.13
N ALA A 299 15.10 -18.53 -9.95
CA ALA A 299 15.93 -18.73 -8.76
C ALA A 299 17.08 -19.70 -9.01
N SER A 300 16.84 -20.74 -9.82
CA SER A 300 17.84 -21.75 -10.17
C SER A 300 18.89 -21.27 -11.18
N ALA A 301 18.59 -20.21 -11.94
CA ALA A 301 19.47 -19.70 -12.99
C ALA A 301 20.57 -18.78 -12.44
N ASP A 302 20.25 -17.92 -11.46
CA ASP A 302 21.17 -16.93 -10.91
C ASP A 302 21.11 -16.86 -9.39
N THR A 303 21.87 -17.73 -8.71
CA THR A 303 21.85 -17.81 -7.25
C THR A 303 22.47 -16.59 -6.55
N GLU A 304 23.31 -15.80 -7.22
CA GLU A 304 24.01 -14.69 -6.57
C GLU A 304 23.13 -13.43 -6.50
N GLU A 305 22.44 -13.09 -7.60
CA GLU A 305 21.55 -11.92 -7.65
C GLU A 305 20.12 -12.23 -7.19
N TRP A 306 19.74 -13.51 -7.12
CA TRP A 306 18.38 -13.96 -6.78
C TRP A 306 17.81 -13.28 -5.55
N SER A 307 18.58 -13.20 -4.46
CA SER A 307 18.09 -12.63 -3.20
C SER A 307 17.60 -11.18 -3.33
N SER A 308 18.28 -10.37 -4.16
CA SER A 308 17.91 -8.98 -4.41
C SER A 308 16.69 -8.88 -5.33
N ARG A 309 16.65 -9.71 -6.39
CA ARG A 309 15.49 -9.79 -7.30
C ARG A 309 14.24 -10.23 -6.56
N PHE A 310 14.34 -11.28 -5.75
CA PHE A 310 13.25 -11.76 -4.91
C PHE A 310 12.71 -10.69 -3.97
N ALA A 311 13.58 -9.99 -3.26
CA ALA A 311 13.17 -8.90 -2.36
C ALA A 311 12.45 -7.75 -3.09
N THR A 312 12.80 -7.51 -4.37
CA THR A 312 12.25 -6.39 -5.15
C THR A 312 10.92 -6.74 -5.81
N PHE A 313 10.79 -7.95 -6.38
CA PHE A 313 9.66 -8.31 -7.24
C PHE A 313 8.65 -9.24 -6.59
N TYR A 314 9.08 -10.17 -5.74
CA TYR A 314 8.24 -11.27 -5.24
C TYR A 314 7.91 -11.17 -3.75
N LYS A 315 8.81 -10.62 -2.92
CA LYS A 315 8.59 -10.53 -1.48
C LYS A 315 7.35 -9.68 -1.15
N GLY A 316 6.46 -10.22 -0.33
CA GLY A 316 5.20 -9.59 0.06
C GLY A 316 4.08 -9.69 -0.99
N ARG A 317 4.36 -10.26 -2.18
CA ARG A 317 3.33 -10.60 -3.16
C ARG A 317 2.63 -11.89 -2.75
N SER A 318 1.38 -12.01 -3.18
CA SER A 318 0.53 -13.13 -2.82
C SER A 318 0.59 -14.23 -3.86
N LEU A 319 0.52 -15.47 -3.41
CA LEU A 319 0.34 -16.66 -4.22
C LEU A 319 -0.94 -17.36 -3.79
N PHE A 320 -1.49 -18.12 -4.72
CA PHE A 320 -2.63 -18.99 -4.50
C PHE A 320 -2.15 -20.44 -4.56
N LEU A 321 -2.62 -21.26 -3.61
CA LEU A 321 -2.30 -22.67 -3.53
C LEU A 321 -3.59 -23.47 -3.46
N ASP A 322 -3.66 -24.46 -4.33
CA ASP A 322 -4.67 -25.50 -4.32
C ASP A 322 -3.95 -26.85 -4.14
N CYS A 323 -4.15 -27.49 -2.99
CA CYS A 323 -3.36 -28.67 -2.63
C CYS A 323 -4.05 -29.55 -1.59
N THR A 324 -3.58 -30.79 -1.48
CA THR A 324 -4.02 -31.74 -0.45
C THR A 324 -2.99 -31.81 0.68
N VAL A 325 -3.43 -31.85 1.93
CA VAL A 325 -2.53 -31.99 3.08
C VAL A 325 -2.04 -33.44 3.17
N ARG A 326 -0.72 -33.63 3.06
CA ARG A 326 -0.08 -34.95 3.02
C ARG A 326 0.40 -35.43 4.39
N ALA A 327 0.88 -34.51 5.21
CA ALA A 327 1.32 -34.80 6.58
C ALA A 327 0.93 -33.64 7.51
N VAL A 328 0.66 -33.98 8.76
CA VAL A 328 0.35 -33.05 9.85
C VAL A 328 1.35 -33.27 10.99
N PRO A 329 1.68 -32.26 11.79
CA PRO A 329 2.51 -32.45 12.98
C PRO A 329 1.82 -33.41 13.97
N ASP A 330 2.62 -34.23 14.64
CA ASP A 330 2.12 -35.16 15.65
C ASP A 330 1.48 -34.40 16.83
N ALA A 331 0.72 -35.10 17.68
CA ALA A 331 0.10 -34.51 18.89
C ALA A 331 1.11 -33.85 19.86
N THR A 332 2.39 -34.21 19.76
CA THR A 332 3.51 -33.61 20.49
C THR A 332 4.01 -32.29 19.90
N GLY A 333 3.44 -31.85 18.77
CA GLY A 333 3.92 -30.72 17.97
C GLY A 333 5.22 -31.01 17.22
N SER A 334 5.63 -32.28 17.14
CA SER A 334 6.80 -32.68 16.36
C SER A 334 6.39 -32.96 14.91
N GLY A 335 7.08 -32.33 13.97
CA GLY A 335 6.77 -32.41 12.54
C GLY A 335 6.38 -31.05 11.97
N SER A 336 6.15 -31.00 10.67
CA SER A 336 5.65 -29.83 9.95
C SER A 336 4.50 -30.27 9.05
N TYR A 337 3.58 -29.35 8.77
CA TYR A 337 2.59 -29.59 7.72
C TYR A 337 3.31 -29.78 6.38
N GLU A 338 2.97 -30.85 5.66
CA GLU A 338 3.46 -31.12 4.30
C GLU A 338 2.26 -31.08 3.35
N LEU A 339 2.37 -30.29 2.29
CA LEU A 339 1.37 -30.21 1.23
C LEU A 339 1.79 -31.13 0.08
N ASP A 340 0.83 -31.74 -0.60
CA ASP A 340 1.04 -32.43 -1.87
C ASP A 340 1.20 -31.44 -3.03
N TYR A 341 2.05 -30.44 -2.82
CA TYR A 341 2.40 -29.44 -3.82
C TYR A 341 3.92 -29.43 -3.95
N ARG A 342 4.42 -30.15 -4.94
CA ARG A 342 5.84 -30.17 -5.29
C ARG A 342 6.04 -29.34 -6.54
N ILE A 343 6.81 -28.26 -6.39
CA ILE A 343 7.14 -27.39 -7.51
C ILE A 343 8.15 -28.13 -8.37
N VAL A 344 7.70 -28.57 -9.55
CA VAL A 344 8.54 -29.20 -10.58
C VAL A 344 8.37 -28.38 -11.85
N PRO A 345 9.38 -27.62 -12.28
CA PRO A 345 9.24 -26.74 -13.41
C PRO A 345 9.15 -27.53 -14.71
N ASN A 346 8.28 -27.05 -15.60
CA ASN A 346 8.13 -27.60 -16.93
C ASN A 346 9.37 -27.29 -17.76
N GLY A 347 10.24 -28.27 -17.98
CA GLY A 347 11.34 -28.17 -18.93
C GLY A 347 12.49 -29.15 -18.70
N GLU A 348 13.04 -29.67 -19.80
CA GLU A 348 14.27 -30.48 -19.84
C GLU A 348 15.50 -29.61 -19.55
N GLY A 349 15.73 -29.33 -18.27
CA GLY A 349 16.97 -28.70 -17.82
C GLY A 349 18.09 -29.71 -17.62
N THR A 350 19.33 -29.30 -17.89
CA THR A 350 20.57 -30.06 -17.64
C THR A 350 20.86 -30.35 -16.17
N ARG A 351 20.04 -29.86 -15.22
CA ARG A 351 20.18 -30.08 -13.77
C ARG A 351 18.83 -30.41 -13.11
N PRO A 352 18.34 -31.66 -13.20
CA PRO A 352 17.03 -32.05 -12.67
C PRO A 352 16.93 -31.92 -11.14
N ASP A 353 18.04 -32.04 -10.42
CA ASP A 353 18.03 -32.05 -8.96
C ASP A 353 17.85 -30.65 -8.32
N LEU A 354 18.22 -29.57 -9.02
CA LEU A 354 18.13 -28.20 -8.50
C LEU A 354 16.74 -27.56 -8.64
N ARG A 355 15.78 -28.33 -9.18
CA ARG A 355 14.48 -27.85 -9.65
C ARG A 355 13.31 -28.36 -8.81
N LYS A 356 13.59 -28.84 -7.60
CA LYS A 356 12.57 -29.28 -6.64
C LYS A 356 12.38 -28.19 -5.60
N GLY A 357 11.14 -27.73 -5.46
CA GLY A 357 10.74 -26.80 -4.41
C GLY A 357 9.74 -27.43 -3.44
N ARG A 358 9.77 -27.00 -2.18
CA ARG A 358 8.82 -27.33 -1.11
C ARG A 358 8.36 -26.05 -0.42
N ILE A 359 7.09 -26.00 -0.04
CA ILE A 359 6.54 -24.90 0.75
C ILE A 359 6.84 -25.15 2.23
N ASP A 360 7.45 -24.17 2.89
CA ASP A 360 7.69 -24.17 4.33
C ASP A 360 6.50 -23.54 5.05
N LEU A 361 5.74 -24.38 5.75
CA LEU A 361 4.60 -23.99 6.57
C LEU A 361 4.95 -23.81 8.06
N THR A 362 6.24 -23.77 8.40
CA THR A 362 6.69 -23.60 9.78
C THR A 362 6.24 -22.24 10.33
N GLY A 363 5.40 -22.26 11.37
CA GLY A 363 4.87 -21.04 12.00
C GLY A 363 3.75 -20.36 11.22
N PHE A 364 3.18 -21.01 10.19
CA PHE A 364 2.11 -20.44 9.39
C PHE A 364 0.76 -20.51 10.14
N ARG A 365 0.24 -19.36 10.57
CA ARG A 365 -0.89 -19.28 11.50
C ARG A 365 -2.16 -19.92 11.03
N LEU A 366 -2.44 -19.82 9.73
CA LEU A 366 -3.67 -20.36 9.15
C LEU A 366 -3.82 -21.85 9.51
N PHE A 367 -2.74 -22.62 9.37
CA PHE A 367 -2.71 -24.06 9.65
C PHE A 367 -2.60 -24.38 11.16
N GLU A 368 -1.95 -23.53 11.95
CA GLU A 368 -1.96 -23.67 13.41
C GLU A 368 -3.36 -23.52 14.00
N LEU A 369 -4.16 -22.61 13.44
CA LEU A 369 -5.50 -22.29 13.92
C LEU A 369 -6.55 -23.29 13.43
N THR A 370 -6.51 -23.71 12.15
CA THR A 370 -7.53 -24.62 11.60
C THR A 370 -7.21 -26.09 11.76
N GLN A 371 -5.94 -26.46 11.93
CA GLN A 371 -5.47 -27.83 12.12
C GLN A 371 -6.05 -28.81 11.09
N PRO A 372 -5.79 -28.57 9.78
CA PRO A 372 -6.30 -29.45 8.73
C PRO A 372 -5.73 -30.85 8.89
N LYS A 373 -6.50 -31.86 8.48
CA LYS A 373 -6.14 -33.29 8.59
C LYS A 373 -5.45 -33.78 7.33
N VAL A 374 -4.73 -34.89 7.45
CA VAL A 374 -4.17 -35.58 6.30
C VAL A 374 -5.30 -36.01 5.36
N GLY A 375 -5.18 -35.65 4.07
CA GLY A 375 -6.17 -35.89 3.04
C GLY A 375 -7.13 -34.71 2.82
N ASP A 376 -7.12 -33.68 3.66
CA ASP A 376 -7.97 -32.50 3.45
C ASP A 376 -7.47 -31.72 2.23
N HIS A 377 -8.42 -31.34 1.37
CA HIS A 377 -8.19 -30.44 0.24
C HIS A 377 -8.32 -29.00 0.73
N VAL A 378 -7.29 -28.18 0.49
CA VAL A 378 -7.22 -26.81 1.00
C VAL A 378 -6.86 -25.84 -0.12
N GLN A 379 -7.68 -24.80 -0.25
CA GLN A 379 -7.48 -23.67 -1.15
C GLN A 379 -7.22 -22.42 -0.32
N PHE A 380 -6.02 -21.85 -0.44
CA PHE A 380 -5.65 -20.68 0.34
C PHE A 380 -4.70 -19.73 -0.40
N GLY A 381 -4.79 -18.46 -0.05
CA GLY A 381 -3.85 -17.42 -0.45
C GLY A 381 -2.85 -17.13 0.67
N ALA A 382 -1.62 -16.79 0.31
CA ALA A 382 -0.60 -16.35 1.26
C ALA A 382 0.44 -15.45 0.60
N ARG A 383 1.15 -14.62 1.37
CA ARG A 383 2.25 -13.79 0.87
C ARG A 383 3.59 -14.48 0.96
N LEU A 384 4.44 -14.25 -0.03
CA LEU A 384 5.82 -14.74 -0.08
C LEU A 384 6.72 -13.98 0.90
N ALA A 385 7.27 -14.69 1.89
CA ALA A 385 8.23 -14.12 2.84
C ALA A 385 9.69 -14.36 2.41
N SER A 386 9.98 -15.57 1.91
CA SER A 386 11.35 -15.98 1.57
C SER A 386 11.37 -17.07 0.49
N PHE A 387 12.47 -17.16 -0.24
CA PHE A 387 12.71 -18.19 -1.25
C PHE A 387 14.19 -18.57 -1.20
N THR A 388 14.51 -19.66 -0.49
CA THR A 388 15.89 -20.01 -0.12
C THR A 388 16.25 -21.43 -0.55
N TYR A 389 17.51 -21.68 -0.92
CA TYR A 389 17.96 -23.01 -1.30
C TYR A 389 18.53 -23.76 -0.08
N ASP A 390 17.90 -24.87 0.32
CA ASP A 390 18.43 -25.76 1.34
C ASP A 390 19.46 -26.71 0.73
N ARG A 391 20.73 -26.43 1.01
CA ARG A 391 21.87 -27.26 0.53
C ARG A 391 21.84 -28.69 1.09
N THR A 392 21.19 -28.90 2.24
CA THR A 392 21.14 -30.22 2.90
C THR A 392 20.13 -31.11 2.21
N ALA A 393 18.91 -30.61 2.01
CA ALA A 393 17.86 -31.31 1.28
C ALA A 393 18.07 -31.29 -0.25
N LYS A 394 18.91 -30.37 -0.75
CA LYS A 394 19.07 -30.04 -2.17
C LYS A 394 17.78 -29.56 -2.83
N GLU A 395 16.91 -28.90 -2.05
CA GLU A 395 15.60 -28.41 -2.50
C GLU A 395 15.45 -26.92 -2.16
N TRP A 396 14.60 -26.23 -2.92
CA TRP A 396 14.21 -24.85 -2.62
C TRP A 396 13.09 -24.83 -1.58
N LEU A 397 13.21 -23.96 -0.60
CA LEU A 397 12.22 -23.70 0.44
C LEU A 397 11.53 -22.36 0.17
N VAL A 398 10.22 -22.43 -0.04
CA VAL A 398 9.34 -21.27 -0.21
C VAL A 398 8.67 -20.97 1.12
N GLY A 399 9.12 -19.91 1.81
CA GLY A 399 8.54 -19.49 3.08
C GLY A 399 7.43 -18.47 2.87
N LEU A 400 6.32 -18.66 3.59
CA LEU A 400 5.16 -17.77 3.57
C LEU A 400 5.18 -16.79 4.76
N GLU A 401 4.55 -15.63 4.62
CA GLU A 401 4.38 -14.70 5.74
C GLU A 401 3.39 -15.30 6.77
N PRO A 402 3.78 -15.47 8.04
CA PRO A 402 3.01 -16.24 9.04
C PRO A 402 1.54 -15.84 9.20
N GLU A 403 1.25 -14.55 9.13
CA GLU A 403 -0.06 -13.94 9.40
C GLU A 403 -0.82 -13.58 8.10
N SER A 404 -0.29 -13.94 6.94
CA SER A 404 -0.86 -13.57 5.63
C SER A 404 -1.84 -14.58 5.04
N GLY A 405 -1.99 -15.74 5.70
CA GLY A 405 -2.77 -16.86 5.18
C GLY A 405 -4.27 -16.62 5.26
N VAL A 406 -4.98 -16.87 4.17
CA VAL A 406 -6.44 -16.73 4.07
C VAL A 406 -6.98 -17.90 3.26
N PHE A 407 -7.98 -18.63 3.78
CA PHE A 407 -8.72 -19.59 2.94
C PHE A 407 -9.52 -18.83 1.90
N LEU A 408 -9.59 -19.33 0.67
CA LEU A 408 -10.39 -18.68 -0.37
C LEU A 408 -11.77 -19.32 -0.40
N THR A 409 -12.79 -18.50 -0.16
CA THR A 409 -14.19 -18.94 -0.02
C THR A 409 -15.09 -18.46 -1.15
N HIS A 410 -14.66 -17.48 -1.96
CA HIS A 410 -15.42 -16.94 -3.07
C HIS A 410 -15.07 -17.65 -4.39
N PRO A 411 -15.87 -18.62 -4.87
CA PRO A 411 -15.55 -19.38 -6.08
C PRO A 411 -15.56 -18.50 -7.34
N LEU A 412 -16.44 -17.49 -7.40
CA LEU A 412 -16.52 -16.57 -8.54
C LEU A 412 -15.24 -15.74 -8.69
N ALA A 413 -14.62 -15.34 -7.56
CA ALA A 413 -13.31 -14.70 -7.57
C ALA A 413 -12.20 -15.62 -8.12
N LEU A 414 -12.29 -16.92 -7.86
CA LEU A 414 -11.37 -17.92 -8.45
C LEU A 414 -11.59 -18.08 -9.96
N GLU A 415 -12.85 -18.14 -10.39
CA GLU A 415 -13.21 -18.19 -11.81
C GLU A 415 -12.71 -16.95 -12.58
N ALA A 416 -12.81 -15.76 -11.98
CA ALA A 416 -12.33 -14.52 -12.57
C ALA A 416 -10.82 -14.50 -12.84
N ILE A 417 -10.02 -15.24 -12.06
CA ILE A 417 -8.57 -15.43 -12.33
C ILE A 417 -8.27 -16.63 -13.24
N GLY A 418 -9.29 -17.20 -13.89
CA GLY A 418 -9.17 -18.33 -14.80
C GLY A 418 -8.93 -19.67 -14.11
N ARG A 419 -9.29 -19.80 -12.82
CA ARG A 419 -9.27 -21.08 -12.12
C ARG A 419 -10.68 -21.67 -12.15
N PRO A 420 -10.86 -22.92 -12.61
CA PRO A 420 -12.17 -23.53 -12.50
C PRO A 420 -12.59 -23.51 -11.03
N ALA A 421 -13.83 -23.12 -10.74
CA ALA A 421 -14.39 -23.39 -9.44
C ALA A 421 -14.17 -24.88 -9.14
N PRO A 422 -13.89 -25.26 -7.87
CA PRO A 422 -13.87 -26.67 -7.51
C PRO A 422 -15.21 -27.22 -7.95
N GLU A 423 -15.20 -27.94 -9.07
CA GLU A 423 -16.37 -28.53 -9.71
C GLU A 423 -17.04 -29.27 -8.58
N GLU A 424 -18.16 -28.73 -8.07
CA GLU A 424 -18.82 -29.20 -6.84
C GLU A 424 -18.79 -30.69 -6.95
N ALA A 425 -17.92 -31.39 -6.19
CA ALA A 425 -17.52 -32.74 -6.53
C ALA A 425 -18.78 -33.59 -6.52
N SER A 426 -19.38 -33.78 -7.71
CA SER A 426 -20.82 -33.79 -7.85
C SER A 426 -21.26 -35.23 -7.71
N GLY A 427 -21.00 -35.84 -6.57
CA GLY A 427 -21.65 -37.06 -6.10
C GLY A 427 -21.65 -38.30 -7.03
N GLU A 428 -21.08 -38.27 -8.23
CA GLU A 428 -21.24 -39.31 -9.25
C GLU A 428 -20.17 -40.41 -9.14
N ALA A 429 -19.19 -40.28 -8.24
CA ALA A 429 -18.18 -41.31 -7.99
C ALA A 429 -18.58 -42.34 -6.90
N LEU A 430 -19.87 -42.40 -6.51
CA LEU A 430 -20.41 -43.42 -5.62
C LEU A 430 -21.64 -44.12 -6.24
N GLN A 431 -21.40 -44.86 -7.33
CA GLN A 431 -22.21 -46.05 -7.68
C GLN A 431 -21.32 -47.21 -8.09
#